data_AF-A0A1F7GHJ3-F1
#
_entry.id   AF-A0A1F7GHJ3-F1
#
_cell.length_a   1.000
_cell.length_b   1.000
_cell.length_c   1.000
_cell.angle_alpha   90.00
_cell.angle_beta   90.00
_cell.angle_gamma   90.00
#
_symmetry.space_group_name_H-M   'P 1'
#
loop_
_entity.id
_entity.type
_entity.pdbx_description
1 polymer ?
#
loop_
_entity_poly.entity_id
_entity_poly.type
_entity_poly.pdbx_seq_one_letter_code
_entity_poly.pdbx_strand_id
1 'polypeptide(L)'
;MGIKLSPYTDALLESIKIAKDQKKHSDSTHISVSQTVSFFALMYEKVRNSIEFREEHLVCRAAIERILRRRLAINPAGDGEGENVVRELLWARYMSPENVTQKDVALVQHIINSLIHFRKQLEQSGHKISELENQYLLDIVTCEIEEGINIVRTQTMSAYLYFFYQVMRQKIDIEGLSSENRDAYFYAACEAGFAKNDSAYIRAHLFTLHYESFSQLTQEKITHLAEIWQETVRSLETIIKNPYSDKLIRSVKKNVPPFLILYDILEKNETELSEILADEEKLSESVEKTCGEKYIETSSKLRTTTIRSVIYIFLTKVIFVLLLEFPLSKFLYGMVEYGPLVINIISPLVLMGLLVSFFRVPGAKNTTKIYTRIINIINDDDSFETTPIKISPANKKIRRPLLVFGFTIAYFVFFGITFSMIYLLLSRLGFSIINKGVFFFFMTVVGFFGYRIRQTTKEYSLEDTDGVLSPVIYFLFLPVLSVGKFLSREVAKLNILMLVFDLLIEAPYKLIVEIVEEWVKFVRARRDEI
;
A
#
# COMPACT_ATOMS: atom_id res chain seq x y z
N MET A 1 -23.51 32.02 -2.03
CA MET A 1 -22.49 33.08 -1.81
C MET A 1 -21.24 32.60 -2.53
N GLY A 2 -20.45 33.47 -3.18
CA GLY A 2 -19.32 32.98 -3.99
C GLY A 2 -18.16 32.50 -3.11
N ILE A 3 -17.66 31.29 -3.32
CA ILE A 3 -16.45 30.78 -2.66
C ILE A 3 -15.24 31.38 -3.37
N LYS A 4 -14.36 32.06 -2.62
CA LYS A 4 -13.08 32.57 -3.15
C LYS A 4 -12.01 31.50 -2.98
N LEU A 5 -11.47 30.99 -4.08
CA LEU A 5 -10.46 29.93 -4.05
C LEU A 5 -9.15 30.44 -3.46
N SER A 6 -8.48 29.57 -2.68
CA SER A 6 -7.16 29.83 -2.12
C SER A 6 -6.07 29.69 -3.19
N PRO A 7 -4.91 30.37 -3.03
CA PRO A 7 -3.79 30.24 -3.97
C PRO A 7 -3.29 28.80 -4.16
N TYR A 8 -3.38 27.97 -3.11
CA TYR A 8 -3.03 26.55 -3.20
C TYR A 8 -3.99 25.77 -4.10
N THR A 9 -5.28 26.14 -4.09
CA THR A 9 -6.30 25.50 -4.91
C THR A 9 -6.13 25.87 -6.38
N ASP A 10 -5.86 27.15 -6.67
CA ASP A 10 -5.57 27.59 -8.04
C ASP A 10 -4.33 26.89 -8.61
N ALA A 11 -3.25 26.79 -7.82
CA ALA A 11 -2.03 26.08 -8.22
C ALA A 11 -2.27 24.57 -8.46
N LEU A 12 -3.17 23.95 -7.69
CA LEU A 12 -3.57 22.56 -7.92
C LEU A 12 -4.28 22.40 -9.27
N LEU A 13 -5.24 23.27 -9.57
CA LEU A 13 -5.99 23.23 -10.83
C LEU A 13 -5.06 23.42 -12.05
N GLU A 14 -4.10 24.35 -11.95
CA GLU A 14 -3.09 24.56 -12.98
C GLU A 14 -2.19 23.33 -13.17
N SER A 15 -1.72 22.73 -12.08
CA SER A 15 -0.85 21.54 -12.12
C SER A 15 -1.54 20.34 -12.78
N ILE A 16 -2.83 20.12 -12.48
CA ILE A 16 -3.63 19.06 -13.11
C ILE A 16 -3.78 19.31 -14.61
N LYS A 17 -4.02 20.56 -15.01
CA LYS A 17 -4.16 20.94 -16.42
C LYS A 17 -2.87 20.66 -17.20
N ILE A 18 -1.73 21.06 -16.66
CA ILE A 18 -0.39 20.80 -17.24
C ILE A 18 -0.15 19.29 -17.40
N ALA A 19 -0.45 18.49 -16.36
CA ALA A 19 -0.27 17.05 -16.40
C ALA A 19 -1.12 16.37 -17.49
N LYS A 20 -2.35 16.85 -17.71
CA LYS A 20 -3.26 16.31 -18.73
C LYS A 20 -2.86 16.71 -20.15
N ASP A 21 -2.33 17.91 -20.36
CA ASP A 21 -1.92 18.39 -21.69
C ASP A 21 -0.74 17.57 -22.27
N GLN A 22 0.11 16.98 -21.41
CA GLN A 22 1.18 16.07 -21.84
C GLN A 22 0.66 14.77 -22.50
N LYS A 23 -0.62 14.39 -22.29
CA LYS A 23 -1.24 13.21 -22.90
C LYS A 23 -1.47 13.33 -24.41
N LYS A 24 -1.44 14.54 -24.99
CA LYS A 24 -1.80 14.79 -26.40
C LYS A 24 -0.66 14.62 -27.41
N HIS A 25 0.57 14.32 -26.98
CA HIS A 25 1.73 14.24 -27.87
C HIS A 25 2.47 12.89 -27.76
N SER A 26 1.94 11.85 -28.41
CA SER A 26 2.73 10.64 -28.68
C SER A 26 2.42 10.04 -30.05
N ASP A 27 2.82 10.73 -31.12
CA ASP A 27 3.04 10.07 -32.41
C ASP A 27 4.37 9.32 -32.36
N SER A 28 4.35 7.99 -32.18
CA SER A 28 5.52 7.14 -32.43
C SER A 28 5.16 5.66 -32.59
N THR A 29 6.06 4.93 -33.25
CA THR A 29 5.97 3.51 -33.58
C THR A 29 5.75 2.64 -32.33
N HIS A 30 4.64 1.90 -32.30
CA HIS A 30 4.24 1.07 -31.18
C HIS A 30 4.97 -0.27 -31.13
N ILE A 31 5.23 -0.76 -29.91
CA ILE A 31 5.74 -2.12 -29.68
C ILE A 31 4.54 -3.05 -29.46
N SER A 32 4.25 -3.92 -30.43
CA SER A 32 3.20 -4.93 -30.30
C SER A 32 3.76 -6.25 -29.75
N VAL A 33 3.04 -6.87 -28.81
CA VAL A 33 3.40 -8.19 -28.24
C VAL A 33 2.36 -9.22 -28.64
N SER A 34 2.73 -10.51 -28.67
CA SER A 34 1.80 -11.58 -29.07
C SER A 34 0.65 -11.76 -28.06
N GLN A 35 -0.60 -11.72 -28.53
CA GLN A 35 -1.81 -11.81 -27.70
C GLN A 35 -1.95 -13.15 -26.93
N THR A 36 -1.40 -14.25 -27.45
CA THR A 36 -1.51 -15.60 -26.84
C THR A 36 -0.62 -15.79 -25.62
N VAL A 37 0.53 -15.11 -25.54
CA VAL A 37 1.43 -15.13 -24.38
C VAL A 37 0.84 -14.35 -23.19
N SER A 38 0.03 -13.32 -23.48
CA SER A 38 -0.58 -12.47 -22.46
C SER A 38 -1.58 -13.21 -21.57
N PHE A 39 -2.32 -14.22 -22.07
CA PHE A 39 -3.33 -14.90 -21.26
C PHE A 39 -2.76 -15.64 -20.05
N PHE A 40 -1.69 -16.43 -20.24
CA PHE A 40 -1.07 -17.18 -19.15
C PHE A 40 -0.36 -16.25 -18.16
N ALA A 41 0.26 -15.16 -18.65
CA ALA A 41 0.98 -14.22 -17.81
C ALA A 41 0.01 -13.48 -16.88
N LEU A 42 -1.17 -13.15 -17.39
CA LEU A 42 -2.24 -12.56 -16.60
C LEU A 42 -2.81 -13.50 -15.55
N MET A 43 -2.96 -14.79 -15.87
CA MET A 43 -3.44 -15.77 -14.91
C MET A 43 -2.43 -15.94 -13.77
N TYR A 44 -1.14 -16.01 -14.09
CA TYR A 44 -0.08 -16.03 -13.09
C TYR A 44 -0.10 -14.78 -12.20
N GLU A 45 -0.13 -13.58 -12.79
CA GLU A 45 -0.13 -12.32 -12.02
C GLU A 45 -1.41 -12.14 -11.19
N LYS A 46 -2.58 -12.60 -11.68
CA LYS A 46 -3.81 -12.61 -10.87
C LYS A 46 -3.68 -13.50 -9.63
N VAL A 47 -3.08 -14.68 -9.76
CA VAL A 47 -2.84 -15.57 -8.61
C VAL A 47 -1.86 -14.92 -7.63
N ARG A 48 -0.75 -14.37 -8.13
CA ARG A 48 0.25 -13.65 -7.32
C ARG A 48 -0.38 -12.51 -6.50
N ASN A 49 -1.09 -11.61 -7.18
CA ASN A 49 -1.70 -10.43 -6.57
C ASN A 49 -2.83 -10.78 -5.59
N SER A 50 -3.41 -11.99 -5.70
CA SER A 50 -4.39 -12.46 -4.72
C SER A 50 -3.77 -12.94 -3.41
N ILE A 51 -2.50 -13.32 -3.43
CA ILE A 51 -1.73 -13.80 -2.27
C ILE A 51 -0.99 -12.64 -1.60
N GLU A 52 -0.46 -11.72 -2.40
CA GLU A 52 0.27 -10.55 -1.93
C GLU A 52 -0.67 -9.39 -1.55
N PHE A 53 -0.82 -9.14 -0.25
CA PHE A 53 -1.71 -8.11 0.24
C PHE A 53 -1.08 -6.70 0.18
N ARG A 54 -1.09 -6.05 -1.00
CA ARG A 54 -0.66 -4.64 -1.20
C ARG A 54 -1.79 -3.75 -1.75
N GLU A 55 -1.59 -2.44 -1.71
CA GLU A 55 -2.45 -1.49 -2.43
C GLU A 55 -2.28 -1.67 -3.94
N GLU A 56 -3.35 -1.47 -4.71
CA GLU A 56 -3.41 -1.79 -6.14
C GLU A 56 -2.36 -1.03 -6.97
N HIS A 57 -2.13 0.25 -6.65
CA HIS A 57 -1.14 1.07 -7.36
C HIS A 57 0.31 0.62 -7.11
N LEU A 58 0.59 -0.10 -6.00
CA LEU A 58 1.93 -0.58 -5.66
C LEU A 58 2.32 -1.85 -6.44
N VAL A 59 1.34 -2.52 -7.05
CA VAL A 59 1.52 -3.82 -7.69
C VAL A 59 2.49 -3.75 -8.87
N CYS A 60 2.36 -2.71 -9.72
CA CYS A 60 3.24 -2.51 -10.87
C CYS A 60 4.71 -2.38 -10.45
N ARG A 61 5.00 -1.51 -9.48
CA ARG A 61 6.37 -1.31 -8.97
C ARG A 61 6.93 -2.58 -8.34
N ALA A 62 6.14 -3.32 -7.58
CA ALA A 62 6.57 -4.61 -7.02
C ALA A 62 6.87 -5.65 -8.12
N ALA A 63 6.14 -5.64 -9.24
CA ALA A 63 6.47 -6.45 -10.40
C ALA A 63 7.80 -6.01 -11.04
N ILE A 64 8.02 -4.70 -11.23
CA ILE A 64 9.29 -4.15 -11.76
C ILE A 64 10.47 -4.58 -10.88
N GLU A 65 10.34 -4.47 -9.55
CA GLU A 65 11.38 -4.90 -8.61
C GLU A 65 11.74 -6.39 -8.78
N ARG A 66 10.75 -7.27 -8.88
CA ARG A 66 10.97 -8.71 -9.11
C ARG A 66 11.64 -8.99 -10.46
N ILE A 67 11.15 -8.33 -11.52
CA ILE A 67 11.70 -8.48 -12.86
C ILE A 67 13.17 -8.05 -12.87
N LEU A 68 13.49 -6.86 -12.36
CA LEU A 68 14.86 -6.34 -12.32
C LEU A 68 15.78 -7.20 -11.48
N ARG A 69 15.36 -7.64 -10.27
CA ARG A 69 16.18 -8.54 -9.44
C ARG A 69 16.54 -9.82 -10.18
N ARG A 70 15.58 -10.42 -10.88
CA ARG A 70 15.81 -11.65 -11.65
C ARG A 70 16.70 -11.39 -12.87
N ARG A 71 16.37 -10.37 -13.68
CA ARG A 71 17.10 -10.05 -14.92
C ARG A 71 18.55 -9.68 -14.62
N LEU A 72 18.80 -8.80 -13.66
CA LEU A 72 20.16 -8.36 -13.29
C LEU A 72 20.97 -9.45 -12.57
N ALA A 73 20.33 -10.48 -12.01
CA ALA A 73 21.04 -11.67 -11.53
C ALA A 73 21.58 -12.54 -12.68
N ILE A 74 20.89 -12.55 -13.83
CA ILE A 74 21.27 -13.32 -15.02
C ILE A 74 22.21 -12.51 -15.93
N ASN A 75 21.91 -11.23 -16.11
CA ASN A 75 22.67 -10.27 -16.91
C ASN A 75 23.08 -9.06 -16.05
N PRO A 76 24.19 -9.14 -15.29
CA PRO A 76 24.64 -8.06 -14.42
C PRO A 76 25.07 -6.78 -15.16
N ALA A 77 25.38 -6.89 -16.46
CA ALA A 77 25.76 -5.75 -17.29
C ALA A 77 24.54 -4.88 -17.70
N GLY A 78 23.34 -5.45 -17.66
CA GLY A 78 22.07 -4.76 -17.93
C GLY A 78 21.83 -4.37 -19.39
N ASP A 79 22.73 -4.75 -20.30
CA ASP A 79 22.63 -4.43 -21.72
C ASP A 79 21.37 -5.10 -22.32
N GLY A 80 20.49 -4.29 -22.92
CA GLY A 80 19.25 -4.75 -23.56
C GLY A 80 18.10 -5.09 -22.58
N GLU A 81 18.30 -4.92 -21.28
CA GLU A 81 17.27 -5.27 -20.29
C GLU A 81 16.05 -4.34 -20.29
N GLY A 82 16.17 -3.12 -20.83
CA GLY A 82 15.03 -2.21 -20.96
C GLY A 82 13.89 -2.81 -21.79
N GLU A 83 14.22 -3.48 -22.90
CA GLU A 83 13.21 -4.13 -23.74
C GLU A 83 12.57 -5.33 -23.02
N ASN A 84 13.38 -6.14 -22.33
CA ASN A 84 12.91 -7.30 -21.59
C ASN A 84 11.95 -6.91 -20.45
N VAL A 85 12.28 -5.86 -19.71
CA VAL A 85 11.43 -5.34 -18.63
C VAL A 85 10.10 -4.85 -19.18
N VAL A 86 10.11 -3.98 -20.19
CA VAL A 86 8.89 -3.44 -20.82
C VAL A 86 8.02 -4.57 -21.38
N ARG A 87 8.63 -5.58 -21.99
CA ARG A 87 7.90 -6.73 -22.55
C ARG A 87 7.19 -7.56 -21.49
N GLU A 88 7.83 -7.81 -20.35
CA GLU A 88 7.19 -8.51 -19.23
C GLU A 88 6.04 -7.70 -18.61
N LEU A 89 6.18 -6.38 -18.51
CA LEU A 89 5.11 -5.49 -18.05
C LEU A 89 3.91 -5.51 -19.01
N LEU A 90 4.15 -5.57 -20.32
CA LEU A 90 3.11 -5.73 -21.33
C LEU A 90 2.40 -7.09 -21.23
N TRP A 91 3.14 -8.19 -21.04
CA TRP A 91 2.53 -9.52 -20.87
C TRP A 91 1.59 -9.56 -19.66
N ALA A 92 2.01 -8.95 -18.55
CA ALA A 92 1.25 -8.83 -17.32
C ALA A 92 0.10 -7.79 -17.37
N ARG A 93 -0.04 -7.04 -18.47
CA ARG A 93 -0.95 -5.89 -18.64
C ARG A 93 -0.78 -4.80 -17.58
N TYR A 94 0.43 -4.61 -17.09
CA TYR A 94 0.78 -3.38 -16.35
C TYR A 94 0.90 -2.18 -17.29
N MET A 95 1.17 -2.43 -18.57
CA MET A 95 1.17 -1.44 -19.65
C MET A 95 0.18 -1.84 -20.74
N SER A 96 -0.43 -0.84 -21.39
CA SER A 96 -1.31 -1.06 -22.54
C SER A 96 -0.49 -1.10 -23.83
N PRO A 97 -0.59 -2.13 -24.70
CA PRO A 97 0.20 -2.23 -25.93
C PRO A 97 0.08 -1.00 -26.85
N GLU A 98 -1.10 -0.35 -26.84
CA GLU A 98 -1.41 0.85 -27.61
C GLU A 98 -0.63 2.09 -27.13
N ASN A 99 -0.11 2.09 -25.90
CA ASN A 99 0.54 3.25 -25.30
C ASN A 99 2.07 3.08 -25.16
N VAL A 100 2.63 1.92 -25.53
CA VAL A 100 4.06 1.65 -25.37
C VAL A 100 4.84 1.92 -26.65
N THR A 101 5.90 2.69 -26.50
CA THR A 101 6.74 3.22 -27.56
C THR A 101 8.20 2.80 -27.35
N GLN A 102 9.03 2.96 -28.38
CA GLN A 102 10.48 2.80 -28.25
C GLN A 102 11.12 3.79 -27.27
N LYS A 103 10.47 4.94 -27.03
CA LYS A 103 10.94 5.91 -26.02
C LYS A 103 10.85 5.33 -24.61
N ASP A 104 9.82 4.54 -24.32
CA ASP A 104 9.65 3.91 -23.01
C ASP A 104 10.74 2.86 -22.78
N VAL A 105 11.07 2.06 -23.80
CA VAL A 105 12.19 1.10 -23.74
C VAL A 105 13.51 1.83 -23.50
N ALA A 106 13.77 2.90 -24.23
CA ALA A 106 14.98 3.71 -24.07
C ALA A 106 15.06 4.35 -22.67
N LEU A 107 13.93 4.83 -22.14
CA LEU A 107 13.84 5.39 -20.78
C LEU A 107 14.20 4.32 -19.74
N VAL A 108 13.57 3.15 -19.80
CA VAL A 108 13.86 2.06 -18.86
C VAL A 108 15.33 1.62 -18.95
N GLN A 109 15.86 1.49 -20.17
CA GLN A 109 17.27 1.14 -20.36
C GLN A 109 18.21 2.21 -19.77
N HIS A 110 17.89 3.50 -19.95
CA HIS A 110 18.66 4.59 -19.38
C HIS A 110 18.73 4.52 -17.85
N ILE A 111 17.60 4.28 -17.18
CA ILE A 111 17.56 4.16 -15.72
C ILE A 111 18.38 2.93 -15.26
N ILE A 112 18.28 1.80 -15.95
CA ILE A 112 19.08 0.59 -15.65
C ILE A 112 20.59 0.89 -15.82
N ASN A 113 20.98 1.59 -16.89
CA ASN A 113 22.37 1.97 -17.11
C ASN A 113 22.89 2.87 -15.99
N SER A 114 22.09 3.85 -15.53
CA SER A 114 22.44 4.72 -14.41
C SER A 114 22.66 3.94 -13.10
N LEU A 115 21.83 2.93 -12.83
CA LEU A 115 22.00 2.03 -11.67
C LEU A 115 23.35 1.30 -11.73
N ILE A 116 23.66 0.72 -12.89
CA ILE A 116 24.88 -0.07 -13.08
C ILE A 116 26.12 0.81 -13.02
N HIS A 117 26.05 2.00 -13.62
CA HIS A 117 27.10 3.00 -13.55
C HIS A 117 27.35 3.44 -12.09
N PHE A 118 26.30 3.72 -11.32
CA PHE A 118 26.44 4.11 -9.91
C PHE A 118 27.04 2.98 -9.05
N ARG A 119 26.63 1.73 -9.27
CA ARG A 119 27.23 0.57 -8.58
C ARG A 119 28.71 0.44 -8.87
N LYS A 120 29.13 0.61 -10.14
CA LYS A 120 30.55 0.63 -10.51
C LYS A 120 31.30 1.77 -9.82
N GLN A 121 30.70 2.95 -9.71
CA GLN A 121 31.30 4.08 -9.01
C GLN A 121 31.50 3.79 -7.51
N LEU A 122 30.53 3.15 -6.85
CA LEU A 122 30.66 2.71 -5.45
C LEU A 122 31.76 1.65 -5.27
N GLU A 123 31.88 0.70 -6.20
CA GLU A 123 32.95 -0.30 -6.17
C GLU A 123 34.32 0.34 -6.38
N GLN A 124 34.43 1.31 -7.29
CA GLN A 124 35.67 2.05 -7.58
C GLN A 124 36.13 2.92 -6.41
N SER A 125 35.20 3.46 -5.61
CA SER A 125 35.54 4.18 -4.38
C SER A 125 35.93 3.26 -3.21
N GLY A 126 35.91 1.94 -3.42
CA GLY A 126 36.17 0.95 -2.38
C GLY A 126 35.01 0.75 -1.40
N HIS A 127 33.82 1.30 -1.70
CA HIS A 127 32.64 1.20 -0.85
C HIS A 127 31.97 -0.17 -0.99
N LYS A 128 31.94 -0.95 0.10
CA LYS A 128 31.23 -2.22 0.12
C LYS A 128 29.74 -1.99 0.36
N ILE A 129 28.93 -2.20 -0.67
CA ILE A 129 27.47 -2.04 -0.63
C ILE A 129 26.86 -3.07 0.32
N SER A 130 26.19 -2.58 1.38
CA SER A 130 25.38 -3.40 2.29
C SER A 130 24.05 -3.81 1.65
N GLU A 131 23.39 -4.82 2.21
CA GLU A 131 22.06 -5.27 1.73
C GLU A 131 21.02 -4.14 1.79
N LEU A 132 21.07 -3.31 2.84
CA LEU A 132 20.19 -2.15 2.99
C LEU A 132 20.45 -1.10 1.89
N GLU A 133 21.71 -0.74 1.64
CA GLU A 133 22.08 0.21 0.59
C GLU A 133 21.65 -0.29 -0.79
N ASN A 134 21.84 -1.58 -1.08
CA ASN A 134 21.39 -2.18 -2.34
C ASN A 134 19.86 -2.17 -2.46
N GLN A 135 19.13 -2.39 -1.36
CA GLN A 135 17.67 -2.24 -1.34
C GLN A 135 17.25 -0.82 -1.69
N TYR A 136 17.90 0.20 -1.11
CA TYR A 136 17.61 1.60 -1.40
C TYR A 136 17.82 1.94 -2.88
N LEU A 137 18.90 1.45 -3.49
CA LEU A 137 19.14 1.64 -4.93
C LEU A 137 18.04 1.03 -5.79
N LEU A 138 17.63 -0.20 -5.47
CA LEU A 138 16.54 -0.87 -6.18
C LEU A 138 15.21 -0.17 -5.96
N ASP A 139 14.91 0.29 -4.75
CA ASP A 139 13.69 1.03 -4.44
C ASP A 139 13.60 2.32 -5.27
N ILE A 140 14.68 3.11 -5.33
CA ILE A 140 14.74 4.36 -6.12
C ILE A 140 14.50 4.08 -7.61
N VAL A 141 15.25 3.14 -8.18
CA VAL A 141 15.19 2.83 -9.62
C VAL A 141 13.86 2.21 -10.04
N THR A 142 13.29 1.35 -9.20
CA THR A 142 11.99 0.72 -9.49
C THR A 142 10.85 1.71 -9.44
N CYS A 143 10.89 2.69 -8.52
CA CYS A 143 9.93 3.80 -8.50
C CYS A 143 10.10 4.69 -9.73
N GLU A 144 11.34 5.07 -10.07
CA GLU A 144 11.62 5.93 -11.24
C GLU A 144 11.16 5.30 -12.56
N ILE A 145 11.34 3.98 -12.73
CA ILE A 145 10.81 3.25 -13.90
C ILE A 145 9.27 3.28 -13.91
N GLU A 146 8.64 2.97 -12.78
CA GLU A 146 7.18 2.91 -12.69
C GLU A 146 6.53 4.27 -12.96
N GLU A 147 7.09 5.32 -12.36
CA GLU A 147 6.64 6.70 -12.49
C GLU A 147 6.90 7.27 -13.88
N GLY A 148 8.04 6.92 -14.48
CA GLY A 148 8.42 7.29 -15.82
C GLY A 148 7.55 6.64 -16.90
N ILE A 149 6.99 5.46 -16.63
CA ILE A 149 6.00 4.81 -17.50
C ILE A 149 4.61 5.42 -17.32
N ASN A 150 4.26 5.86 -16.10
CA ASN A 150 2.93 6.36 -15.75
C ASN A 150 2.90 7.88 -15.50
N ILE A 151 3.60 8.67 -16.33
CA ILE A 151 3.88 10.11 -16.12
C ILE A 151 2.65 10.92 -15.70
N VAL A 152 1.54 10.81 -16.45
CA VAL A 152 0.31 11.59 -16.18
C VAL A 152 -0.25 11.27 -14.80
N ARG A 153 -0.29 9.98 -14.44
CA ARG A 153 -0.78 9.51 -13.13
C ARG A 153 0.15 9.99 -12.02
N THR A 154 1.46 9.87 -12.24
CA THR A 154 2.50 10.33 -11.32
C THR A 154 2.35 11.82 -11.02
N GLN A 155 2.32 12.67 -12.06
CA GLN A 155 2.21 14.12 -11.88
C GLN A 155 0.92 14.53 -11.18
N THR A 156 -0.21 13.90 -11.55
CA THR A 156 -1.50 14.16 -10.90
C THR A 156 -1.46 13.78 -9.42
N MET A 157 -0.92 12.61 -9.08
CA MET A 157 -0.79 12.16 -7.69
C MET A 157 0.18 13.03 -6.90
N SER A 158 1.30 13.45 -7.50
CA SER A 158 2.24 14.39 -6.86
C SER A 158 1.60 15.75 -6.59
N ALA A 159 0.77 16.25 -7.50
CA ALA A 159 0.00 17.48 -7.29
C ALA A 159 -0.99 17.33 -6.11
N TYR A 160 -1.70 16.20 -6.04
CA TYR A 160 -2.59 15.89 -4.91
C TYR A 160 -1.85 15.74 -3.58
N LEU A 161 -0.71 15.06 -3.56
CA LEU A 161 0.10 14.92 -2.36
C LEU A 161 0.64 16.28 -1.90
N TYR A 162 1.12 17.11 -2.83
CA TYR A 162 1.67 18.42 -2.51
C TYR A 162 0.58 19.37 -2.00
N PHE A 163 -0.59 19.40 -2.63
CA PHE A 163 -1.73 20.19 -2.15
C PHE A 163 -2.14 19.76 -0.73
N PHE A 164 -2.28 18.44 -0.50
CA PHE A 164 -2.57 17.90 0.82
C PHE A 164 -1.53 18.34 1.86
N TYR A 165 -0.24 18.21 1.51
CA TYR A 165 0.87 18.61 2.36
C TYR A 165 0.80 20.10 2.71
N GLN A 166 0.60 20.98 1.73
CA GLN A 166 0.56 22.44 1.97
C GLN A 166 -0.61 22.84 2.88
N VAL A 167 -1.81 22.34 2.61
CA VAL A 167 -3.03 22.64 3.39
C VAL A 167 -2.91 22.16 4.85
N MET A 168 -2.13 21.11 5.09
CA MET A 168 -2.00 20.48 6.41
C MET A 168 -0.72 20.88 7.16
N ARG A 169 0.35 21.30 6.47
CA ARG A 169 1.68 21.56 7.07
C ARG A 169 1.61 22.55 8.22
N GLN A 170 0.86 23.65 8.06
CA GLN A 170 0.75 24.69 9.10
C GLN A 170 -0.02 24.22 10.33
N LYS A 171 -0.86 23.18 10.17
CA LYS A 171 -1.67 22.61 11.26
C LYS A 171 -0.87 21.64 12.12
N ILE A 172 0.30 21.18 11.67
CA ILE A 172 1.09 20.18 12.39
C ILE A 172 2.16 20.89 13.22
N ASP A 173 2.02 20.79 14.54
CA ASP A 173 3.00 21.31 15.49
C ASP A 173 3.65 20.16 16.27
N ILE A 174 4.98 20.08 16.21
CA ILE A 174 5.79 19.06 16.89
C ILE A 174 6.73 19.77 17.86
N GLU A 175 6.45 19.65 19.16
CA GLU A 175 7.25 20.26 20.23
C GLU A 175 8.73 19.79 20.16
N GLY A 176 9.67 20.73 20.08
CA GLY A 176 11.11 20.47 20.20
C GLY A 176 11.80 19.96 18.93
N LEU A 177 11.18 20.15 17.76
CA LEU A 177 11.76 19.80 16.46
C LEU A 177 12.09 21.06 15.64
N SER A 178 13.14 21.01 14.82
CA SER A 178 13.37 22.04 13.80
C SER A 178 12.27 22.00 12.73
N SER A 179 12.02 23.13 12.06
CA SER A 179 11.04 23.21 10.96
C SER A 179 11.34 22.21 9.85
N GLU A 180 12.61 22.06 9.49
CA GLU A 180 13.07 21.17 8.43
C GLU A 180 12.79 19.68 8.73
N ASN A 181 13.14 19.22 9.93
CA ASN A 181 12.84 17.85 10.35
C ASN A 181 11.32 17.62 10.47
N ARG A 182 10.56 18.65 10.88
CA ARG A 182 9.11 18.55 11.05
C ARG A 182 8.47 18.34 9.69
N ASP A 183 8.91 19.13 8.72
CA ASP A 183 8.44 19.10 7.34
C ASP A 183 8.78 17.76 6.68
N ALA A 184 10.02 17.27 6.81
CA ALA A 184 10.43 15.96 6.29
C ALA A 184 9.64 14.79 6.91
N TYR A 185 9.47 14.80 8.25
CA TYR A 185 8.70 13.74 8.93
C TYR A 185 7.23 13.79 8.56
N PHE A 186 6.67 15.00 8.40
CA PHE A 186 5.28 15.17 7.98
C PHE A 186 5.07 14.77 6.52
N TYR A 187 5.99 15.10 5.63
CA TYR A 187 5.97 14.67 4.24
C TYR A 187 5.97 13.14 4.13
N ALA A 188 6.91 12.46 4.81
CA ALA A 188 6.93 10.99 4.84
C ALA A 188 5.64 10.38 5.42
N ALA A 189 4.98 11.06 6.35
CA ALA A 189 3.69 10.64 6.86
C ALA A 189 2.53 10.90 5.89
N CYS A 190 2.60 11.93 5.05
CA CYS A 190 1.65 12.19 3.97
C CYS A 190 1.75 11.10 2.89
N GLU A 191 2.97 10.74 2.49
CA GLU A 191 3.23 9.62 1.59
C GLU A 191 2.58 8.32 2.11
N ALA A 192 2.87 7.92 3.35
CA ALA A 192 2.34 6.69 3.94
C ALA A 192 0.85 6.76 4.32
N GLY A 193 0.36 7.95 4.68
CA GLY A 193 -0.96 8.16 5.26
C GLY A 193 -2.04 8.52 4.25
N PHE A 194 -1.72 9.41 3.31
CA PHE A 194 -2.60 9.89 2.26
C PHE A 194 -2.40 9.09 0.97
N ALA A 195 -1.20 9.09 0.38
CA ALA A 195 -0.94 8.39 -0.88
C ALA A 195 -0.92 6.85 -0.70
N LYS A 196 -0.77 6.38 0.54
CA LYS A 196 -0.60 4.96 0.92
C LYS A 196 0.62 4.32 0.25
N ASN A 197 1.64 5.14 -0.03
CA ASN A 197 2.92 4.71 -0.53
C ASN A 197 3.62 3.84 0.52
N ASP A 198 4.28 2.77 0.07
CA ASP A 198 5.09 1.93 0.94
C ASP A 198 6.52 2.50 1.09
N SER A 199 7.39 1.77 1.78
CA SER A 199 8.74 2.24 2.05
C SER A 199 9.56 2.53 0.80
N ALA A 200 9.33 1.83 -0.32
CA ALA A 200 10.14 2.03 -1.52
C ALA A 200 9.84 3.40 -2.16
N TYR A 201 8.55 3.75 -2.34
CA TYR A 201 8.16 5.07 -2.83
C TYR A 201 8.60 6.18 -1.87
N ILE A 202 8.42 5.99 -0.55
CA ILE A 202 8.86 7.00 0.43
C ILE A 202 10.37 7.25 0.33
N ARG A 203 11.17 6.20 0.16
CA ARG A 203 12.63 6.32 -0.03
C ARG A 203 12.97 7.05 -1.33
N ALA A 204 12.31 6.68 -2.43
CA ALA A 204 12.51 7.28 -3.74
C ALA A 204 12.16 8.77 -3.74
N HIS A 205 10.96 9.13 -3.27
CA HIS A 205 10.52 10.53 -3.24
C HIS A 205 11.35 11.38 -2.28
N LEU A 206 11.70 10.87 -1.09
CA LEU A 206 12.60 11.60 -0.18
C LEU A 206 14.00 11.80 -0.79
N PHE A 207 14.50 10.83 -1.55
CA PHE A 207 15.74 10.97 -2.30
C PHE A 207 15.62 12.07 -3.36
N THR A 208 14.58 12.01 -4.20
CA THR A 208 14.32 13.01 -5.26
C THR A 208 14.08 14.41 -4.72
N LEU A 209 13.51 14.56 -3.52
CA LEU A 209 13.37 15.87 -2.87
C LEU A 209 14.69 16.53 -2.47
N HIS A 210 15.71 15.73 -2.13
CA HIS A 210 17.01 16.24 -1.71
C HIS A 210 18.01 16.37 -2.87
N TYR A 211 17.81 15.55 -3.90
CA TYR A 211 18.64 15.50 -5.08
C TYR A 211 17.78 15.78 -6.33
N GLU A 212 17.95 14.99 -7.38
CA GLU A 212 17.16 15.01 -8.61
C GLU A 212 16.72 13.57 -8.91
N SER A 213 15.98 13.37 -10.00
CA SER A 213 15.75 12.01 -10.54
C SER A 213 17.09 11.30 -10.71
N PHE A 214 17.18 10.05 -10.23
CA PHE A 214 18.45 9.34 -10.15
C PHE A 214 19.08 9.14 -11.53
N SER A 215 18.27 8.91 -12.56
CA SER A 215 18.76 8.81 -13.95
C SER A 215 19.21 10.14 -14.57
N GLN A 216 18.92 11.29 -13.94
CA GLN A 216 19.28 12.62 -14.43
C GLN A 216 20.54 13.20 -13.77
N LEU A 217 21.14 12.49 -12.80
CA LEU A 217 22.34 12.94 -12.10
C LEU A 217 23.53 13.05 -13.06
N THR A 218 24.26 14.18 -12.98
CA THR A 218 25.51 14.37 -13.72
C THR A 218 26.64 13.51 -13.15
N GLN A 219 27.69 13.27 -13.94
CA GLN A 219 28.85 12.48 -13.50
C GLN A 219 29.48 13.01 -12.20
N GLU A 220 29.55 14.33 -12.07
CA GLU A 220 30.06 15.00 -10.87
C GLU A 220 29.18 14.70 -9.65
N LYS A 221 27.86 14.87 -9.79
CA LYS A 221 26.90 14.55 -8.72
C LYS A 221 26.91 13.06 -8.36
N ILE A 222 27.07 12.17 -9.34
CA ILE A 222 27.20 10.73 -9.12
C ILE A 222 28.44 10.41 -8.29
N THR A 223 29.57 11.04 -8.61
CA THR A 223 30.84 10.81 -7.91
C THR A 223 30.71 11.26 -6.46
N HIS A 224 30.20 12.47 -6.24
CA HIS A 224 29.97 13.00 -4.90
C HIS A 224 28.95 12.14 -4.12
N LEU A 225 27.82 11.78 -4.73
CA LEU A 225 26.81 10.93 -4.09
C LEU A 225 27.37 9.56 -3.70
N ALA A 226 28.27 8.99 -4.50
CA ALA A 226 28.92 7.72 -4.19
C ALA A 226 29.81 7.81 -2.94
N GLU A 227 30.46 8.97 -2.70
CA GLU A 227 31.27 9.21 -1.49
C GLU A 227 30.40 9.28 -0.22
N ILE A 228 29.23 9.92 -0.31
CA ILE A 228 28.31 10.14 0.83
C ILE A 228 27.12 9.18 0.86
N TRP A 229 27.17 8.08 0.11
CA TRP A 229 26.01 7.20 -0.09
C TRP A 229 25.51 6.59 1.23
N GLN A 230 26.44 6.16 2.09
CA GLN A 230 26.10 5.58 3.38
C GLN A 230 25.40 6.60 4.31
N GLU A 231 25.88 7.85 4.32
CA GLU A 231 25.26 8.92 5.10
C GLU A 231 23.88 9.29 4.56
N THR A 232 23.73 9.32 3.23
CA THR A 232 22.46 9.54 2.55
C THR A 232 21.44 8.48 2.98
N VAL A 233 21.78 7.19 2.90
CA VAL A 233 20.89 6.10 3.33
C VAL A 233 20.55 6.19 4.82
N ARG A 234 21.51 6.52 5.69
CA ARG A 234 21.26 6.70 7.14
C ARG A 234 20.33 7.90 7.41
N SER A 235 20.47 8.99 6.68
CA SER A 235 19.62 10.18 6.81
C SER A 235 18.17 9.86 6.43
N LEU A 236 17.96 9.24 5.27
CA LEU A 236 16.64 8.80 4.81
C LEU A 236 15.99 7.83 5.80
N GLU A 237 16.76 6.86 6.30
CA GLU A 237 16.26 5.89 7.28
C GLU A 237 15.85 6.55 8.60
N THR A 238 16.56 7.60 9.02
CA THR A 238 16.22 8.40 10.21
C THR A 238 14.89 9.13 10.04
N ILE A 239 14.64 9.69 8.85
CA ILE A 239 13.37 10.34 8.50
C ILE A 239 12.23 9.33 8.53
N ILE A 240 12.41 8.16 7.91
CA ILE A 240 11.35 7.15 7.79
C ILE A 240 11.02 6.49 9.14
N LYS A 241 12.06 6.15 9.93
CA LYS A 241 11.92 5.47 11.24
C LYS A 241 11.83 6.44 12.41
N ASN A 242 11.37 7.67 12.17
CA ASN A 242 11.30 8.68 13.21
C ASN A 242 10.29 8.29 14.34
N PRO A 243 10.52 8.73 15.61
CA PRO A 243 9.65 8.41 16.75
C PRO A 243 8.21 8.94 16.67
N TYR A 244 7.89 9.78 15.68
CA TYR A 244 6.58 10.41 15.50
C TYR A 244 5.76 9.76 14.38
N SER A 245 6.38 8.92 13.54
CA SER A 245 5.83 8.36 12.30
C SER A 245 4.42 7.79 12.48
N ASP A 246 4.23 6.85 13.42
CA ASP A 246 2.91 6.25 13.69
C ASP A 246 1.82 7.27 14.08
N LYS A 247 2.19 8.31 14.84
CA LYS A 247 1.24 9.35 15.26
C LYS A 247 0.91 10.30 14.12
N LEU A 248 1.93 10.70 13.36
CA LEU A 248 1.77 11.54 12.17
C LEU A 248 0.89 10.85 11.13
N ILE A 249 1.18 9.59 10.78
CA ILE A 249 0.41 8.81 9.81
C ILE A 249 -1.05 8.68 10.27
N ARG A 250 -1.31 8.41 11.55
CA ARG A 250 -2.69 8.38 12.08
C ARG A 250 -3.38 9.74 11.98
N SER A 251 -2.67 10.84 12.22
CA SER A 251 -3.23 12.19 12.10
C SER A 251 -3.53 12.56 10.65
N VAL A 252 -2.63 12.19 9.73
CA VAL A 252 -2.83 12.35 8.29
C VAL A 252 -4.11 11.61 7.89
N LYS A 253 -4.21 10.31 8.18
CA LYS A 253 -5.36 9.46 7.81
C LYS A 253 -6.72 10.01 8.25
N LYS A 254 -6.80 10.65 9.42
CA LYS A 254 -8.04 11.28 9.92
C LYS A 254 -8.51 12.45 9.06
N ASN A 255 -7.59 13.12 8.36
CA ASN A 255 -7.89 14.29 7.54
C ASN A 255 -8.00 13.95 6.05
N VAL A 256 -7.71 12.72 5.62
CA VAL A 256 -7.75 12.27 4.22
C VAL A 256 -9.13 12.29 3.57
N PRO A 257 -10.25 11.89 4.23
CA PRO A 257 -11.54 11.69 3.56
C PRO A 257 -12.05 12.86 2.68
N PRO A 258 -12.01 14.13 3.13
CA PRO A 258 -12.46 15.26 2.33
C PRO A 258 -11.62 15.49 1.08
N PHE A 259 -10.31 15.23 1.15
CA PHE A 259 -9.42 15.36 0.01
C PHE A 259 -9.70 14.27 -1.03
N LEU A 260 -9.97 13.03 -0.62
CA LEU A 260 -10.34 11.98 -1.57
C LEU A 260 -11.62 12.32 -2.34
N ILE A 261 -12.62 12.89 -1.66
CA ILE A 261 -13.86 13.35 -2.31
C ILE A 261 -13.59 14.54 -3.22
N LEU A 262 -12.81 15.53 -2.77
CA LEU A 262 -12.42 16.67 -3.60
C LEU A 262 -11.70 16.21 -4.88
N TYR A 263 -10.69 15.35 -4.76
CA TYR A 263 -9.92 14.88 -5.92
C TYR A 263 -10.76 14.07 -6.91
N ASP A 264 -11.71 13.26 -6.43
CA ASP A 264 -12.65 12.55 -7.30
C ASP A 264 -13.59 13.52 -8.05
N ILE A 265 -13.98 14.64 -7.43
CA ILE A 265 -14.71 15.74 -8.11
C ILE A 265 -13.82 16.40 -9.17
N LEU A 266 -12.54 16.66 -8.86
CA LEU A 266 -11.57 17.24 -9.79
C LEU A 266 -11.30 16.34 -11.00
N GLU A 267 -11.28 15.02 -10.79
CA GLU A 267 -11.02 14.04 -11.85
C GLU A 267 -12.22 13.91 -12.81
N LYS A 268 -13.45 13.97 -12.29
CA LYS A 268 -14.70 13.74 -13.05
C LYS A 268 -15.18 14.92 -13.89
N ASN A 269 -14.88 16.16 -13.50
CA ASN A 269 -15.42 17.35 -14.15
C ASN A 269 -14.25 18.14 -14.76
N GLU A 270 -14.00 18.06 -16.07
CA GLU A 270 -12.77 18.65 -16.63
C GLU A 270 -12.92 20.12 -17.06
N THR A 271 -14.12 20.53 -17.49
CA THR A 271 -14.35 21.82 -18.14
C THR A 271 -14.99 22.87 -17.24
N GLU A 272 -15.66 22.46 -16.16
CA GLU A 272 -16.50 23.33 -15.32
C GLU A 272 -15.99 23.44 -13.86
N LEU A 273 -14.74 23.07 -13.58
CA LEU A 273 -14.20 23.00 -12.20
C LEU A 273 -14.29 24.31 -11.44
N SER A 274 -13.85 25.40 -12.05
CA SER A 274 -13.86 26.70 -11.40
C SER A 274 -15.28 27.17 -11.09
N GLU A 275 -16.26 26.80 -11.92
CA GLU A 275 -17.67 27.11 -11.66
C GLU A 275 -18.24 26.25 -10.52
N ILE A 276 -17.94 24.95 -10.52
CA ILE A 276 -18.39 24.03 -9.47
C ILE A 276 -17.79 24.40 -8.11
N LEU A 277 -16.50 24.74 -8.06
CA LEU A 277 -15.82 25.07 -6.80
C LEU A 277 -16.18 26.46 -6.26
N ALA A 278 -16.61 27.39 -7.12
CA ALA A 278 -17.00 28.75 -6.71
C ALA A 278 -18.47 28.85 -6.27
N ASP A 279 -19.32 27.90 -6.65
CA ASP A 279 -20.75 27.87 -6.37
C ASP A 279 -21.09 26.83 -5.27
N GLU A 280 -21.57 27.30 -4.12
CA GLU A 280 -21.92 26.44 -2.97
C GLU A 280 -22.96 25.36 -3.31
N GLU A 281 -23.96 25.68 -4.14
CA GLU A 281 -25.05 24.73 -4.46
C GLU A 281 -24.52 23.64 -5.39
N LYS A 282 -23.81 24.03 -6.46
CA LYS A 282 -23.17 23.07 -7.37
C LYS A 282 -22.13 22.19 -6.64
N LEU A 283 -21.34 22.79 -5.74
CA LEU A 283 -20.36 22.06 -4.94
C LEU A 283 -21.05 21.05 -4.01
N SER A 284 -22.11 21.45 -3.32
CA SER A 284 -22.86 20.59 -2.42
C SER A 284 -23.44 19.38 -3.16
N GLU A 285 -24.08 19.60 -4.31
CA GLU A 285 -24.63 18.53 -5.15
C GLU A 285 -23.53 17.57 -5.61
N SER A 286 -22.39 18.11 -6.07
CA SER A 286 -21.25 17.29 -6.50
C SER A 286 -20.65 16.47 -5.34
N VAL A 287 -20.56 17.04 -4.13
CA VAL A 287 -20.07 16.33 -2.94
C VAL A 287 -21.03 15.21 -2.52
N GLU A 288 -22.33 15.47 -2.53
CA GLU A 288 -23.34 14.47 -2.18
C GLU A 288 -23.33 13.29 -3.15
N LYS A 289 -23.31 13.57 -4.46
CA LYS A 289 -23.22 12.57 -5.51
C LYS A 289 -21.96 11.71 -5.36
N THR A 290 -20.79 12.36 -5.28
CA THR A 290 -19.51 11.67 -5.16
C THR A 290 -19.42 10.83 -3.88
N CYS A 291 -19.89 11.35 -2.73
CA CYS A 291 -19.96 10.56 -1.49
C CYS A 291 -20.85 9.32 -1.65
N GLY A 292 -22.04 9.46 -2.26
CA GLY A 292 -22.94 8.35 -2.52
C GLY A 292 -22.30 7.24 -3.35
N GLU A 293 -21.66 7.61 -4.46
CA GLU A 293 -20.92 6.68 -5.33
C GLU A 293 -19.79 5.97 -4.56
N LYS A 294 -18.97 6.72 -3.81
CA LYS A 294 -17.87 6.14 -3.02
C LYS A 294 -18.35 5.25 -1.88
N TYR A 295 -19.49 5.53 -1.25
CA TYR A 295 -20.05 4.68 -0.20
C TYR A 295 -20.57 3.35 -0.77
N ILE A 296 -21.19 3.37 -1.95
CA ILE A 296 -21.60 2.16 -2.69
C ILE A 296 -20.37 1.34 -3.08
N GLU A 297 -19.34 1.99 -3.64
CA GLU A 297 -18.07 1.35 -4.00
C GLU A 297 -17.41 0.70 -2.78
N THR A 298 -17.34 1.44 -1.66
CA THR A 298 -16.79 0.95 -0.37
C THR A 298 -17.56 -0.28 0.13
N SER A 299 -18.89 -0.28 0.02
CA SER A 299 -19.72 -1.44 0.38
C SER A 299 -19.44 -2.65 -0.50
N SER A 300 -19.31 -2.46 -1.82
CA SER A 300 -18.95 -3.52 -2.76
C SER A 300 -17.54 -4.09 -2.50
N LYS A 301 -16.57 -3.21 -2.24
CA LYS A 301 -15.19 -3.56 -1.89
C LYS A 301 -15.12 -4.29 -0.56
N LEU A 302 -15.90 -3.88 0.44
CA LEU A 302 -16.04 -4.56 1.73
C LEU A 302 -16.52 -6.01 1.54
N ARG A 303 -17.60 -6.20 0.77
CA ARG A 303 -18.15 -7.53 0.48
C ARG A 303 -17.13 -8.42 -0.24
N THR A 304 -16.51 -7.88 -1.29
CA THR A 304 -15.55 -8.62 -2.12
C THR A 304 -14.31 -9.01 -1.31
N THR A 305 -13.74 -8.07 -0.55
CA THR A 305 -12.58 -8.34 0.34
C THR A 305 -12.94 -9.35 1.41
N THR A 306 -14.12 -9.25 2.02
CA THR A 306 -14.62 -10.23 3.00
C THR A 306 -14.68 -11.63 2.40
N ILE A 307 -15.32 -11.79 1.24
CA ILE A 307 -15.46 -13.10 0.57
C ILE A 307 -14.08 -13.68 0.25
N ARG A 308 -13.16 -12.87 -0.31
CA ARG A 308 -11.79 -13.31 -0.61
C ARG A 308 -11.05 -13.75 0.65
N SER A 309 -11.12 -12.98 1.74
CA SER A 309 -10.51 -13.35 3.01
C SER A 309 -11.11 -14.63 3.61
N VAL A 310 -12.43 -14.80 3.52
CA VAL A 310 -13.13 -16.01 3.97
C VAL A 310 -12.64 -17.24 3.19
N ILE A 311 -12.58 -17.15 1.86
CA ILE A 311 -12.08 -18.24 0.99
C ILE A 311 -10.62 -18.57 1.33
N TYR A 312 -9.77 -17.55 1.45
CA TYR A 312 -8.36 -17.72 1.77
C TYR A 312 -8.15 -18.40 3.13
N ILE A 313 -8.84 -17.92 4.17
CA ILE A 313 -8.76 -18.48 5.52
C ILE A 313 -9.30 -19.91 5.56
N PHE A 314 -10.39 -20.18 4.83
CA PHE A 314 -10.95 -21.52 4.72
C PHE A 314 -9.99 -22.49 4.04
N LEU A 315 -9.43 -22.11 2.88
CA LEU A 315 -8.50 -22.95 2.13
C LEU A 315 -7.25 -23.25 2.95
N THR A 316 -6.66 -22.23 3.57
CA THR A 316 -5.50 -22.40 4.45
C THR A 316 -5.85 -23.29 5.65
N LYS A 317 -7.04 -23.15 6.24
CA LYS A 317 -7.50 -24.03 7.33
C LYS A 317 -7.63 -25.49 6.90
N VAL A 318 -8.21 -25.76 5.73
CA VAL A 318 -8.32 -27.12 5.18
C VAL A 318 -6.93 -27.74 4.99
N ILE A 319 -5.98 -26.99 4.43
CA ILE A 319 -4.59 -27.45 4.26
C ILE A 319 -3.96 -27.75 5.62
N PHE A 320 -4.12 -26.88 6.62
CA PHE A 320 -3.62 -27.10 7.98
C PHE A 320 -4.25 -28.35 8.63
N VAL A 321 -5.54 -28.60 8.39
CA VAL A 321 -6.20 -29.81 8.88
C VAL A 321 -5.60 -31.06 8.25
N LEU A 322 -5.40 -31.08 6.92
CA LEU A 322 -4.88 -32.24 6.21
C LEU A 322 -3.41 -32.52 6.53
N LEU A 323 -2.58 -31.48 6.61
CA LEU A 323 -1.14 -31.62 6.79
C LEU A 323 -0.70 -31.71 8.25
N LEU A 324 -1.45 -31.12 9.19
CA LEU A 324 -1.04 -31.02 10.59
C LEU A 324 -2.10 -31.58 11.54
N GLU A 325 -3.30 -31.01 11.62
CA GLU A 325 -4.25 -31.37 12.70
C GLU A 325 -4.66 -32.85 12.66
N PHE A 326 -5.01 -33.37 11.47
CA PHE A 326 -5.43 -34.75 11.29
C PHE A 326 -4.30 -35.76 11.56
N PRO A 327 -3.12 -35.67 10.90
CA PRO A 327 -2.04 -36.64 11.14
C PRO A 327 -1.50 -36.57 12.57
N LEU A 328 -1.35 -35.37 13.15
CA LEU A 328 -0.85 -35.23 14.52
C LEU A 328 -1.86 -35.76 15.55
N SER A 329 -3.16 -35.53 15.35
CA SER A 329 -4.17 -36.06 16.26
C SER A 329 -4.22 -37.59 16.20
N LYS A 330 -4.15 -38.16 15.00
CA LYS A 330 -4.09 -39.62 14.82
C LYS A 330 -2.82 -40.22 15.44
N PHE A 331 -1.67 -39.57 15.26
CA PHE A 331 -0.39 -40.04 15.78
C PHE A 331 -0.29 -39.94 17.31
N LEU A 332 -0.74 -38.83 17.91
CA LEU A 332 -0.58 -38.58 19.35
C LEU A 332 -1.72 -39.10 20.21
N TYR A 333 -2.96 -39.13 19.70
CA TYR A 333 -4.15 -39.53 20.47
C TYR A 333 -4.80 -40.83 19.99
N GLY A 334 -4.34 -41.41 18.87
CA GLY A 334 -4.89 -42.66 18.31
C GLY A 334 -6.30 -42.55 17.69
N MET A 335 -7.03 -41.48 18.00
CA MET A 335 -8.37 -41.20 17.49
C MET A 335 -8.49 -39.74 17.03
N VAL A 336 -9.38 -39.51 16.06
CA VAL A 336 -9.70 -38.17 15.55
C VAL A 336 -11.11 -37.83 15.96
N GLU A 337 -11.25 -36.83 16.83
CA GLU A 337 -12.55 -36.31 17.24
C GLU A 337 -13.13 -35.41 16.14
N TYR A 338 -14.02 -35.97 15.34
CA TYR A 338 -14.59 -35.30 14.17
C TYR A 338 -15.44 -34.06 14.53
N GLY A 339 -16.11 -34.05 15.69
CA GLY A 339 -16.90 -32.90 16.15
C GLY A 339 -16.05 -31.63 16.30
N PRO A 340 -15.02 -31.64 17.16
CA PRO A 340 -14.04 -30.56 17.26
C PRO A 340 -13.43 -30.16 15.91
N LEU A 341 -13.11 -31.14 15.05
CA LEU A 341 -12.53 -30.87 13.73
C LEU A 341 -13.46 -30.03 12.84
N VAL A 342 -14.74 -30.41 12.77
CA VAL A 342 -15.76 -29.68 11.99
C VAL A 342 -15.98 -28.28 12.55
N ILE A 343 -16.10 -28.14 13.88
CA ILE A 343 -16.25 -26.83 14.52
C ILE A 343 -15.02 -25.95 14.21
N ASN A 344 -13.81 -26.52 14.24
CA ASN A 344 -12.57 -25.80 13.95
C ASN A 344 -12.48 -25.32 12.48
N ILE A 345 -13.04 -26.09 11.54
CA ILE A 345 -13.10 -25.71 10.12
C ILE A 345 -14.12 -24.58 9.88
N ILE A 346 -15.27 -24.63 10.56
CA ILE A 346 -16.38 -23.68 10.35
C ILE A 346 -16.16 -22.38 11.13
N SER A 347 -15.51 -22.43 12.30
CA SER A 347 -15.39 -21.27 13.20
C SER A 347 -14.81 -20.00 12.58
N PRO A 348 -13.80 -20.04 11.67
CA PRO A 348 -13.28 -18.84 11.03
C PRO A 348 -14.34 -18.15 10.16
N LEU A 349 -15.19 -18.93 9.48
CA LEU A 349 -16.26 -18.42 8.62
C LEU A 349 -17.31 -17.67 9.46
N VAL A 350 -17.74 -18.30 10.56
CA VAL A 350 -18.75 -17.75 11.47
C VAL A 350 -18.22 -16.49 12.14
N LEU A 351 -16.98 -16.52 12.64
CA LEU A 351 -16.36 -15.37 13.28
C LEU A 351 -16.23 -14.19 12.31
N MET A 352 -15.80 -14.46 11.07
CA MET A 352 -15.65 -13.43 10.06
C MET A 352 -17.00 -12.81 9.66
N GLY A 353 -18.03 -13.63 9.43
CA GLY A 353 -19.39 -13.17 9.14
C GLY A 353 -19.96 -12.31 10.27
N LEU A 354 -19.75 -12.73 11.53
CA LEU A 354 -20.15 -11.97 12.71
C LEU A 354 -19.47 -10.61 12.77
N LEU A 355 -18.14 -10.56 12.60
CA LEU A 355 -17.39 -9.29 12.61
C LEU A 355 -17.90 -8.31 11.55
N VAL A 356 -18.07 -8.78 10.31
CA VAL A 356 -18.47 -7.94 9.18
C VAL A 356 -19.89 -7.42 9.32
N SER A 357 -20.79 -8.16 9.96
CA SER A 357 -22.17 -7.71 10.21
C SER A 357 -22.27 -6.42 11.05
N PHE A 358 -21.24 -6.13 11.86
CA PHE A 358 -21.18 -4.91 12.67
C PHE A 358 -20.56 -3.71 11.93
N PHE A 359 -19.95 -3.92 10.76
CA PHE A 359 -19.29 -2.84 10.03
C PHE A 359 -20.33 -2.03 9.26
N ARG A 360 -20.31 -0.71 9.47
CA ARG A 360 -21.20 0.25 8.81
C ARG A 360 -20.38 1.13 7.88
N VAL A 361 -20.93 1.39 6.70
CA VAL A 361 -20.44 2.43 5.79
C VAL A 361 -20.90 3.81 6.29
N PRO A 362 -20.20 4.90 5.91
CA PRO A 362 -20.61 6.26 6.29
C PRO A 362 -22.00 6.61 5.75
N GLY A 363 -22.66 7.60 6.37
CA GLY A 363 -24.00 8.07 5.99
C GLY A 363 -24.09 9.60 5.91
N ALA A 364 -25.30 10.13 5.73
CA ALA A 364 -25.54 11.56 5.42
C ALA A 364 -24.84 12.56 6.36
N LYS A 365 -24.80 12.29 7.68
CA LYS A 365 -24.09 13.15 8.64
C LYS A 365 -22.60 13.31 8.34
N ASN A 366 -21.97 12.26 7.79
CA ASN A 366 -20.57 12.29 7.38
C ASN A 366 -20.42 13.11 6.09
N THR A 367 -21.34 12.98 5.13
CA THR A 367 -21.39 13.78 3.90
C THR A 367 -21.44 15.28 4.21
N THR A 368 -22.32 15.72 5.10
CA THR A 368 -22.40 17.14 5.49
C THR A 368 -21.08 17.65 6.08
N LYS A 369 -20.40 16.85 6.91
CA LYS A 369 -19.09 17.21 7.48
C LYS A 369 -17.99 17.26 6.44
N ILE A 370 -18.00 16.33 5.49
CA ILE A 370 -17.07 16.33 4.36
C ILE A 370 -17.26 17.62 3.56
N TYR A 371 -18.49 17.98 3.22
CA TYR A 371 -18.81 19.22 2.52
C TYR A 371 -18.26 20.45 3.26
N THR A 372 -18.57 20.62 4.55
CA THR A 372 -18.03 21.73 5.35
C THR A 372 -16.50 21.73 5.35
N ARG A 373 -15.88 20.54 5.42
CA ARG A 373 -14.42 20.45 5.44
C ARG A 373 -13.79 20.77 4.07
N ILE A 374 -14.45 20.44 2.96
CA ILE A 374 -14.02 20.81 1.62
C ILE A 374 -14.05 22.33 1.45
N ILE A 375 -15.12 23.01 1.89
CA ILE A 375 -15.17 24.48 1.89
C ILE A 375 -13.94 25.05 2.61
N ASN A 376 -13.63 24.56 3.80
CA ASN A 376 -12.48 25.02 4.58
C ASN A 376 -11.11 24.69 3.94
N ILE A 377 -11.05 23.77 2.97
CA ILE A 377 -9.82 23.40 2.27
C ILE A 377 -9.61 24.30 1.05
N ILE A 378 -10.68 24.59 0.32
CA ILE A 378 -10.59 25.32 -0.96
C ILE A 378 -10.68 26.83 -0.80
N ASN A 379 -11.29 27.32 0.27
CA ASN A 379 -11.54 28.74 0.48
C ASN A 379 -10.29 29.47 1.01
N ASP A 380 -10.10 30.73 0.58
CA ASP A 380 -9.04 31.64 1.01
C ASP A 380 -9.27 32.23 2.41
N ASP A 381 -10.49 32.09 2.95
CA ASP A 381 -10.85 32.65 4.27
C ASP A 381 -10.29 31.82 5.45
N ASP A 382 -9.31 32.39 6.15
CA ASP A 382 -8.68 31.86 7.36
C ASP A 382 -9.65 31.73 8.55
N SER A 383 -10.86 32.30 8.51
CA SER A 383 -11.83 32.27 9.62
C SER A 383 -12.28 30.85 10.00
N PHE A 384 -12.11 29.89 9.10
CA PHE A 384 -12.41 28.47 9.30
C PHE A 384 -11.24 27.66 9.93
N GLU A 385 -10.07 28.27 10.15
CA GLU A 385 -8.83 27.65 10.62
C GLU A 385 -8.65 27.76 12.15
N THR A 386 -9.31 26.91 12.94
CA THR A 386 -9.43 27.20 14.38
C THR A 386 -8.59 26.36 15.34
N THR A 387 -7.79 25.36 14.92
CA THR A 387 -6.95 24.64 15.92
C THR A 387 -5.71 23.94 15.35
N PRO A 388 -4.50 24.20 15.89
CA PRO A 388 -3.31 23.43 15.56
C PRO A 388 -3.38 22.01 16.15
N ILE A 389 -2.93 21.03 15.36
CA ILE A 389 -2.79 19.62 15.74
C ILE A 389 -1.42 19.45 16.42
N LYS A 390 -1.44 19.36 17.76
CA LYS A 390 -0.23 19.12 18.55
C LYS A 390 0.15 17.64 18.54
N ILE A 391 1.37 17.34 18.10
CA ILE A 391 1.91 15.98 18.04
C ILE A 391 3.08 15.87 19.04
N SER A 392 2.87 15.08 20.09
CA SER A 392 3.91 14.74 21.06
C SER A 392 4.64 13.44 20.68
N PRO A 393 5.93 13.27 21.03
CA PRO A 393 6.69 12.05 20.76
C PRO A 393 6.04 10.81 21.36
N ALA A 394 6.27 9.64 20.76
CA ALA A 394 5.85 8.36 21.34
C ALA A 394 6.48 8.13 22.73
N ASN A 395 7.68 8.66 22.97
CA ASN A 395 8.53 8.36 24.14
C ASN A 395 8.46 9.42 25.25
N LYS A 396 7.31 10.06 25.49
CA LYS A 396 7.21 11.01 26.62
C LYS A 396 7.40 10.25 27.93
N LYS A 397 8.26 10.75 28.83
CA LYS A 397 8.41 10.22 30.21
C LYS A 397 7.01 10.03 30.81
N ILE A 398 6.71 8.80 31.23
CA ILE A 398 5.39 8.43 31.76
C ILE A 398 5.07 9.33 32.95
N ARG A 399 4.14 10.27 32.78
CA ARG A 399 3.80 11.28 33.80
C ARG A 399 3.20 10.66 35.08
N ARG A 400 2.71 9.42 35.01
CA ARG A 400 2.09 8.67 36.13
C ARG A 400 2.44 7.17 36.07
N PRO A 401 3.66 6.76 36.47
CA PRO A 401 4.13 5.39 36.30
C PRO A 401 3.30 4.36 37.07
N LEU A 402 2.80 4.71 38.26
CA LEU A 402 1.92 3.85 39.08
C LEU A 402 0.60 3.53 38.38
N LEU A 403 -0.03 4.53 37.73
CA LEU A 403 -1.28 4.30 36.99
C LEU A 403 -1.03 3.44 35.75
N VAL A 404 0.06 3.69 35.01
CA VAL A 404 0.42 2.87 33.84
C VAL A 404 0.72 1.44 34.27
N PHE A 405 1.42 1.24 35.38
CA PHE A 405 1.66 -0.08 35.94
C PHE A 405 0.36 -0.80 36.30
N GLY A 406 -0.55 -0.12 37.00
CA GLY A 406 -1.88 -0.65 37.33
C GLY A 406 -2.69 -1.03 36.09
N PHE A 407 -2.73 -0.17 35.07
CA PHE A 407 -3.39 -0.47 33.80
C PHE A 407 -2.71 -1.63 33.04
N THR A 408 -1.38 -1.76 33.13
CA THR A 408 -0.63 -2.86 32.51
C THR A 408 -0.97 -4.20 33.17
N ILE A 409 -1.05 -4.24 34.51
CA ILE A 409 -1.50 -5.44 35.24
C ILE A 409 -2.94 -5.77 34.86
N ALA A 410 -3.85 -4.79 34.92
CA ALA A 410 -5.25 -4.99 34.55
C ALA A 410 -5.39 -5.54 33.12
N TYR A 411 -4.59 -5.00 32.19
CA TYR A 411 -4.52 -5.49 30.82
C TYR A 411 -4.03 -6.94 30.74
N PHE A 412 -2.97 -7.31 31.45
CA PHE A 412 -2.44 -8.69 31.44
C PHE A 412 -3.41 -9.69 32.06
N VAL A 413 -4.07 -9.32 33.17
CA VAL A 413 -5.13 -10.12 33.80
C VAL A 413 -6.28 -10.33 32.81
N PHE A 414 -6.73 -9.26 32.16
CA PHE A 414 -7.82 -9.34 31.21
C PHE A 414 -7.47 -10.15 29.95
N PHE A 415 -6.23 -10.04 29.48
CA PHE A 415 -5.67 -10.90 28.44
C PHE A 415 -5.76 -12.38 28.85
N GLY A 416 -5.32 -12.71 30.07
CA GLY A 416 -5.42 -14.06 30.63
C GLY A 416 -6.86 -14.56 30.73
N ILE A 417 -7.79 -13.72 31.21
CA ILE A 417 -9.22 -14.04 31.32
C ILE A 417 -9.80 -14.37 29.94
N THR A 418 -9.51 -13.54 28.93
CA THR A 418 -10.05 -13.70 27.57
C THR A 418 -9.64 -15.06 26.98
N PHE A 419 -8.35 -15.39 27.00
CA PHE A 419 -7.87 -16.67 26.48
C PHE A 419 -8.30 -17.87 27.34
N SER A 420 -8.38 -17.71 28.66
CA SER A 420 -8.87 -18.76 29.56
C SER A 420 -10.34 -19.09 29.32
N MET A 421 -11.18 -18.07 29.10
CA MET A 421 -12.60 -18.26 28.79
C MET A 421 -12.80 -19.06 27.51
N ILE A 422 -12.04 -18.71 26.45
CA ILE A 422 -12.03 -19.45 25.19
C ILE A 422 -11.51 -20.87 25.40
N TYR A 423 -10.41 -21.05 26.14
CA TYR A 423 -9.83 -22.37 26.42
C TYR A 423 -10.83 -23.29 27.13
N LEU A 424 -11.54 -22.77 28.13
CA LEU A 424 -12.57 -23.52 28.86
C LEU A 424 -13.76 -23.87 27.97
N LEU A 425 -14.20 -22.95 27.11
CA LEU A 425 -15.25 -23.21 26.12
C LEU A 425 -14.85 -24.35 25.18
N LEU A 426 -13.65 -24.30 24.61
CA LEU A 426 -13.13 -25.35 23.72
C LEU A 426 -12.95 -26.69 24.44
N SER A 427 -12.57 -26.67 25.72
CA SER A 427 -12.46 -27.89 26.53
C SER A 427 -13.80 -28.57 26.73
N ARG A 428 -14.87 -27.80 26.95
CA ARG A 428 -16.24 -28.35 27.03
C ARG A 428 -16.73 -28.92 25.71
N LEU A 429 -16.20 -28.45 24.58
CA LEU A 429 -16.49 -28.95 23.24
C LEU A 429 -15.63 -30.17 22.85
N GLY A 430 -14.77 -30.68 23.74
CA GLY A 430 -13.95 -31.86 23.49
C GLY A 430 -12.69 -31.61 22.66
N PHE A 431 -12.23 -30.36 22.52
CA PHE A 431 -11.03 -30.07 21.74
C PHE A 431 -9.77 -30.60 22.43
N SER A 432 -8.94 -31.32 21.66
CA SER A 432 -7.56 -31.67 22.06
C SER A 432 -6.69 -30.41 22.21
N ILE A 433 -5.54 -30.53 22.89
CA ILE A 433 -4.62 -29.39 23.04
C ILE A 433 -4.09 -28.89 21.69
N ILE A 434 -3.90 -29.80 20.72
CA ILE A 434 -3.51 -29.45 19.35
C ILE A 434 -4.61 -28.63 18.68
N ASN A 435 -5.86 -29.12 18.70
CA ASN A 435 -6.98 -28.44 18.06
C ASN A 435 -7.24 -27.06 18.71
N LYS A 436 -7.06 -26.94 20.03
CA LYS A 436 -7.12 -25.64 20.74
C LYS A 436 -6.07 -24.68 20.23
N GLY A 437 -4.81 -25.14 20.12
CA GLY A 437 -3.70 -24.32 19.62
C GLY A 437 -3.97 -23.78 18.22
N VAL A 438 -4.42 -24.65 17.31
CA VAL A 438 -4.74 -24.21 15.94
C VAL A 438 -6.00 -23.34 15.88
N PHE A 439 -6.99 -23.59 16.73
CA PHE A 439 -8.17 -22.72 16.85
C PHE A 439 -7.78 -21.29 17.31
N PHE A 440 -6.91 -21.17 18.32
CA PHE A 440 -6.40 -19.86 18.78
C PHE A 440 -5.64 -19.13 17.68
N PHE A 441 -4.79 -19.85 16.94
CA PHE A 441 -4.08 -19.28 15.80
C PHE A 441 -5.05 -18.68 14.77
N PHE A 442 -6.03 -19.45 14.30
CA PHE A 442 -6.98 -18.96 13.31
C PHE A 442 -7.92 -17.89 13.85
N MET A 443 -8.37 -17.97 15.11
CA MET A 443 -9.20 -16.92 15.72
C MET A 443 -8.48 -15.57 15.73
N THR A 444 -7.21 -15.54 16.15
CA THR A 444 -6.43 -14.30 16.24
C THR A 444 -6.13 -13.73 14.85
N VAL A 445 -5.80 -14.59 13.88
CA VAL A 445 -5.61 -14.21 12.48
C VAL A 445 -6.90 -13.65 11.86
N VAL A 446 -8.05 -14.31 12.05
CA VAL A 446 -9.37 -13.84 11.57
C VAL A 446 -9.73 -12.52 12.23
N GLY A 447 -9.54 -12.38 13.55
CA GLY A 447 -9.80 -11.14 14.26
C GLY A 447 -9.00 -9.97 13.69
N PHE A 448 -7.71 -10.18 13.40
CA PHE A 448 -6.86 -9.17 12.79
C PHE A 448 -7.28 -8.84 11.34
N PHE A 449 -7.63 -9.84 10.53
CA PHE A 449 -8.17 -9.61 9.19
C PHE A 449 -9.50 -8.84 9.22
N GLY A 450 -10.40 -9.18 10.13
CA GLY A 450 -11.65 -8.44 10.36
C GLY A 450 -11.38 -6.98 10.73
N TYR A 451 -10.41 -6.73 11.61
CA TYR A 451 -9.96 -5.36 11.92
C TYR A 451 -9.42 -4.63 10.68
N ARG A 452 -8.59 -5.28 9.86
CA ARG A 452 -8.08 -4.69 8.62
C ARG A 452 -9.20 -4.35 7.64
N ILE A 453 -10.18 -5.24 7.49
CA ILE A 453 -11.35 -5.04 6.62
C ILE A 453 -12.22 -3.87 7.12
N ARG A 454 -12.38 -3.73 8.44
CA ARG A 454 -13.05 -2.58 9.03
C ARG A 454 -12.37 -1.25 8.67
N GLN A 455 -11.04 -1.22 8.56
CA GLN A 455 -10.34 0.01 8.18
C GLN A 455 -10.72 0.49 6.78
N THR A 456 -11.04 -0.42 5.85
CA THR A 456 -11.53 -0.07 4.51
C THR A 456 -12.86 0.69 4.58
N THR A 457 -13.75 0.36 5.53
CA THR A 457 -15.03 1.09 5.66
C THR A 457 -14.88 2.49 6.24
N LYS A 458 -13.72 2.78 6.85
CA LYS A 458 -13.39 4.08 7.43
C LYS A 458 -12.66 5.02 6.46
N GLU A 459 -12.36 4.57 5.23
CA GLU A 459 -11.59 5.32 4.23
C GLU A 459 -12.20 6.71 3.93
N TYR A 460 -13.53 6.80 3.87
CA TYR A 460 -14.27 8.04 3.65
C TYR A 460 -14.96 8.59 4.92
N SER A 461 -14.55 8.16 6.11
CA SER A 461 -15.20 8.57 7.37
C SER A 461 -14.37 9.62 8.12
N LEU A 462 -14.93 10.81 8.35
CA LEU A 462 -14.31 11.86 9.17
C LEU A 462 -14.43 11.59 10.67
N GLU A 463 -15.47 10.85 11.08
CA GLU A 463 -15.67 10.47 12.48
C GLU A 463 -15.93 8.97 12.63
N ASP A 464 -15.46 8.44 13.75
CA ASP A 464 -15.87 7.14 14.24
C ASP A 464 -17.21 7.32 14.94
N THR A 465 -18.32 7.00 14.24
CA THR A 465 -19.61 6.78 14.91
C THR A 465 -19.57 5.44 15.63
N ASP A 466 -18.75 5.37 16.67
CA ASP A 466 -18.70 4.22 17.55
C ASP A 466 -19.96 4.22 18.42
N GLY A 467 -20.69 3.10 18.40
CA GLY A 467 -21.86 2.91 19.26
C GLY A 467 -21.44 2.96 20.74
N VAL A 468 -22.40 3.19 21.64
CA VAL A 468 -22.16 3.32 23.09
C VAL A 468 -21.42 2.09 23.67
N LEU A 469 -21.60 0.90 23.06
CA LEU A 469 -20.94 -0.35 23.47
C LEU A 469 -19.59 -0.62 22.80
N SER A 470 -19.18 0.17 21.80
CA SER A 470 -17.92 -0.03 21.08
C SER A 470 -16.70 -0.12 22.02
N PRO A 471 -16.54 0.73 23.06
CA PRO A 471 -15.39 0.66 23.98
C PRO A 471 -15.25 -0.70 24.67
N VAL A 472 -16.37 -1.31 25.09
CA VAL A 472 -16.38 -2.62 25.77
C VAL A 472 -15.99 -3.73 24.80
N ILE A 473 -16.54 -3.70 23.58
CA ILE A 473 -16.20 -4.65 22.53
C ILE A 473 -14.72 -4.53 22.18
N TYR A 474 -14.20 -3.33 21.96
CA TYR A 474 -12.77 -3.13 21.68
C TYR A 474 -11.88 -3.69 22.78
N PHE A 475 -12.24 -3.44 24.04
CA PHE A 475 -11.48 -3.94 25.18
C PHE A 475 -11.42 -5.47 25.18
N LEU A 476 -12.55 -6.16 24.97
CA LEU A 476 -12.66 -7.62 24.86
C LEU A 476 -11.83 -8.21 23.70
N PHE A 477 -11.85 -7.56 22.53
CA PHE A 477 -11.14 -8.06 21.35
C PHE A 477 -9.66 -7.66 21.31
N LEU A 478 -9.21 -6.71 22.13
CA LEU A 478 -7.84 -6.19 22.11
C LEU A 478 -6.75 -7.27 22.28
N PRO A 479 -6.88 -8.26 23.19
CA PRO A 479 -5.97 -9.39 23.29
C PRO A 479 -5.84 -10.18 21.98
N VAL A 480 -6.99 -10.52 21.37
CA VAL A 480 -7.08 -11.30 20.14
C VAL A 480 -6.44 -10.54 18.97
N LEU A 481 -6.74 -9.24 18.87
CA LEU A 481 -6.17 -8.35 17.84
C LEU A 481 -4.66 -8.17 18.01
N SER A 482 -4.16 -8.09 19.24
CA SER A 482 -2.74 -7.90 19.53
C SER A 482 -1.92 -9.12 19.10
N VAL A 483 -2.39 -10.32 19.46
CA VAL A 483 -1.75 -11.58 19.02
C VAL A 483 -1.86 -11.75 17.51
N GLY A 484 -3.03 -11.47 16.93
CA GLY A 484 -3.25 -11.55 15.49
C GLY A 484 -2.34 -10.61 14.70
N LYS A 485 -2.16 -9.37 15.18
CA LYS A 485 -1.22 -8.39 14.59
C LYS A 485 0.22 -8.89 14.66
N PHE A 486 0.63 -9.46 15.79
CA PHE A 486 1.97 -10.03 15.95
C PHE A 486 2.19 -11.18 14.97
N LEU A 487 1.28 -12.17 14.94
CA LEU A 487 1.36 -13.33 14.05
C LEU A 487 1.34 -12.91 12.57
N SER A 488 0.45 -12.00 12.18
CA SER A 488 0.37 -11.52 10.80
C SER A 488 1.65 -10.82 10.37
N ARG A 489 2.32 -10.07 11.27
CA ARG A 489 3.58 -9.40 10.96
C ARG A 489 4.72 -10.39 10.79
N GLU A 490 4.83 -11.39 11.67
CA GLU A 490 5.89 -12.39 11.59
C GLU A 490 5.68 -13.35 10.41
N VAL A 491 4.45 -13.80 10.15
CA VAL A 491 4.13 -14.64 8.98
C VAL A 491 4.40 -13.89 7.67
N ALA A 492 4.11 -12.58 7.60
CA ALA A 492 4.43 -11.77 6.42
C ALA A 492 5.94 -11.61 6.19
N LYS A 493 6.76 -11.58 7.26
CA LYS A 493 8.23 -11.53 7.13
C LYS A 493 8.84 -12.83 6.65
N LEU A 494 8.15 -13.97 6.85
CA LEU A 494 8.75 -15.26 6.54
C LEU A 494 9.07 -15.39 5.06
N ASN A 495 8.43 -14.65 4.15
CA ASN A 495 8.65 -14.72 2.69
C ASN A 495 8.63 -16.15 2.11
N ILE A 496 8.40 -17.22 2.88
CA ILE A 496 8.53 -18.62 2.47
C ILE A 496 7.53 -18.91 1.36
N LEU A 497 6.28 -18.46 1.50
CA LEU A 497 5.28 -18.63 0.44
C LEU A 497 5.69 -17.89 -0.84
N MET A 498 6.18 -16.66 -0.73
CA MET A 498 6.62 -15.87 -1.88
C MET A 498 7.86 -16.47 -2.55
N LEU A 499 8.84 -16.91 -1.76
CA LEU A 499 10.05 -17.60 -2.20
C LEU A 499 9.71 -18.91 -2.92
N VAL A 500 8.78 -19.69 -2.38
CA VAL A 500 8.30 -20.93 -3.02
C VAL A 500 7.61 -20.61 -4.35
N PHE A 501 6.78 -19.57 -4.39
CA PHE A 501 6.17 -19.11 -5.65
C PHE A 501 7.21 -18.62 -6.65
N ASP A 502 8.19 -17.81 -6.22
CA ASP A 502 9.26 -17.26 -7.06
C ASP A 502 10.12 -18.39 -7.67
N LEU A 503 10.52 -19.37 -6.86
CA LEU A 503 11.45 -20.42 -7.27
C LEU A 503 10.77 -21.57 -8.01
N LEU A 504 9.66 -22.08 -7.49
CA LEU A 504 9.01 -23.29 -8.02
C LEU A 504 8.02 -23.00 -9.14
N ILE A 505 7.46 -21.79 -9.19
CA ILE A 505 6.40 -21.45 -10.14
C ILE A 505 6.89 -20.39 -11.14
N GLU A 506 7.39 -19.24 -10.66
CA GLU A 506 7.72 -18.10 -11.54
C GLU A 506 8.86 -18.39 -12.53
N ALA A 507 9.99 -18.89 -12.03
CA ALA A 507 11.16 -19.16 -12.85
C ALA A 507 10.89 -20.16 -14.01
N PRO A 508 10.34 -21.36 -13.78
CA PRO A 508 10.04 -22.30 -14.87
C PRO A 508 8.93 -21.78 -15.80
N TYR A 509 7.93 -21.08 -15.26
CA TYR A 509 6.86 -20.50 -16.06
C TYR A 509 7.37 -19.46 -17.07
N LYS A 510 8.26 -18.55 -16.64
CA LYS A 510 8.76 -17.48 -17.50
C LYS A 510 9.64 -17.99 -18.64
N LEU A 511 10.43 -19.02 -18.39
CA LEU A 511 11.24 -19.66 -19.43
C LEU A 511 10.36 -20.27 -20.54
N ILE A 512 9.24 -20.89 -20.18
CA ILE A 512 8.27 -21.41 -21.16
C ILE A 512 7.67 -20.27 -21.99
N VAL A 513 7.29 -19.17 -21.33
CA VAL A 513 6.70 -17.99 -21.98
C VAL A 513 7.66 -17.37 -23.01
N GLU A 514 8.92 -17.19 -22.65
CA GLU A 514 9.94 -16.63 -23.56
C GLU A 514 10.13 -17.50 -24.80
N ILE A 515 10.26 -18.82 -24.63
CA ILE A 515 10.39 -19.78 -25.73
C ILE A 515 9.18 -19.71 -26.67
N VAL A 516 7.97 -19.66 -26.10
CA VAL A 516 6.74 -19.55 -26.90
C VAL A 516 6.70 -18.24 -27.68
N GLU A 517 7.16 -17.13 -27.10
CA GLU A 517 7.20 -15.86 -27.82
C GLU A 517 8.21 -15.87 -28.97
N GLU A 518 9.44 -16.34 -28.73
CA GLU A 518 10.46 -16.47 -29.77
C GLU A 518 9.97 -17.35 -30.92
N TRP A 519 9.30 -18.46 -30.58
CA TRP A 519 8.65 -19.32 -31.56
C TRP A 519 7.60 -18.56 -32.38
N VAL A 520 6.72 -17.79 -31.74
CA VAL A 520 5.70 -17.00 -32.45
C VAL A 520 6.34 -15.93 -33.35
N LYS A 521 7.39 -15.25 -32.88
CA LYS A 521 8.13 -14.26 -33.69
C LYS A 521 8.77 -14.92 -34.91
N PHE A 522 9.41 -16.07 -34.72
CA PHE A 522 9.99 -16.87 -35.80
C PHE A 522 8.92 -17.27 -36.84
N VAL A 523 7.77 -17.77 -36.39
CA VAL A 523 6.66 -18.16 -37.28
C VAL A 523 6.12 -16.95 -38.06
N ARG A 524 5.98 -15.78 -37.43
CA ARG A 524 5.57 -14.55 -38.11
C ARG A 524 6.59 -14.12 -39.17
N ALA A 525 7.87 -14.07 -38.82
CA ALA A 525 8.93 -13.71 -39.76
C ALA A 525 8.94 -14.67 -40.98
N ARG A 526 8.79 -15.98 -40.75
CA ARG A 526 8.69 -16.97 -41.83
C ARG A 526 7.42 -16.82 -42.67
N ARG A 527 6.31 -16.37 -42.08
CA ARG A 527 5.08 -16.07 -42.83
C ARG A 527 5.26 -14.84 -43.71
N ASP A 528 5.95 -13.80 -43.23
CA ASP A 528 6.16 -12.55 -43.98
C ASP A 528 7.19 -12.72 -45.12
N GLU A 529 8.07 -13.74 -45.02
CA GLU A 529 9.01 -14.15 -46.09
C GLU A 529 8.35 -14.97 -47.22
N ILE A 530 7.18 -15.58 -46.98
CA ILE A 530 6.40 -16.39 -47.94
C ILE A 530 5.32 -15.53 -48.58
#